data_AF-A0A2D0SQ84-F1
#
_entry.id   AF-A0A2D0SQ84-F1
#
_cell.length_a   1.000
_cell.length_b   1.000
_cell.length_c   1.000
_cell.angle_alpha   90.00
_cell.angle_beta   90.00
_cell.angle_gamma   90.00
#
_symmetry.space_group_name_H-M   'P 1'
#
loop_
_entity.id
_entity.type
_entity.pdbx_description
1 polymer ?
#
loop_
_entity_poly.entity_id
_entity_poly.type
_entity_poly.pdbx_seq_one_letter_code
_entity_poly.pdbx_strand_id
1 'polypeptide(L)'
;MALLKSGWLWRQSTVLRRWKLNWCDLWIDGSLLFYKTDSRKDYETRVRLKSACVNVKSGLECAGVSPPESQPRENLLVLYLNDGSCVFLCANSEDEALAWKLTVMEAKQSPFYSYDPYNDTYQCVPVNGHNAVYVTPGNGNGGTHHVWVHRERCDDWTGEQIALGLLAGIAAGTVLRSFLWMPLLYC
;
A
#
# COMPACT_ATOMS: atom_id res chain seq x y z
N MET A 1 3.79 6.45 -2.08
CA MET A 1 4.14 5.01 -1.91
C MET A 1 4.60 4.82 -0.48
N ALA A 2 4.14 3.78 0.21
CA ALA A 2 4.52 3.52 1.60
C ALA A 2 5.74 2.58 1.68
N LEU A 3 6.67 2.89 2.57
CA LEU A 3 7.85 2.08 2.85
C LEU A 3 7.47 1.00 3.87
N LEU A 4 7.79 -0.26 3.59
CA LEU A 4 7.54 -1.38 4.50
C LEU A 4 8.72 -1.59 5.46
N LYS A 5 9.93 -1.61 4.91
CA LYS A 5 11.16 -1.83 5.66
C LYS A 5 12.33 -1.18 4.94
N SER A 6 13.28 -0.67 5.70
CA SER A 6 14.56 -0.20 5.19
C SER A 6 15.70 -0.60 6.10
N GLY A 7 16.89 -0.81 5.54
CA GLY A 7 18.07 -1.10 6.33
C GLY A 7 19.29 -1.47 5.49
N TRP A 8 20.41 -1.66 6.17
CA TRP A 8 21.66 -2.08 5.54
C TRP A 8 21.67 -3.60 5.35
N LEU A 9 21.97 -4.03 4.13
CA LEU A 9 22.17 -5.44 3.80
C LEU A 9 23.42 -5.59 2.96
N TRP A 10 24.20 -6.63 3.27
CA TRP A 10 25.26 -7.07 2.37
C TRP A 10 24.61 -7.72 1.16
N ARG A 11 25.02 -7.31 -0.03
CA ARG A 11 24.58 -7.88 -1.31
C ARG A 11 25.77 -8.42 -2.07
N GLN A 12 25.64 -9.61 -2.62
CA GLN A 12 26.64 -10.14 -3.52
C GLN A 12 26.46 -9.57 -4.93
N SER A 13 27.54 -9.06 -5.51
CA SER A 13 27.56 -8.63 -6.91
C SER A 13 27.46 -9.83 -7.85
N THR A 14 26.70 -9.68 -8.94
CA THR A 14 26.47 -10.76 -9.92
C THR A 14 27.70 -11.09 -10.76
N VAL A 15 28.54 -10.08 -11.07
CA VAL A 15 29.71 -10.24 -11.94
C VAL A 15 30.95 -10.71 -11.16
N LEU A 16 31.30 -10.00 -10.07
CA LEU A 16 32.54 -10.23 -9.33
C LEU A 16 32.36 -11.13 -8.10
N ARG A 17 31.12 -11.55 -7.79
CA ARG A 17 30.77 -12.35 -6.60
C ARG A 17 31.26 -11.77 -5.26
N ARG A 18 31.58 -10.48 -5.23
CA ARG A 18 32.01 -9.75 -4.03
C ARG A 18 30.80 -9.24 -3.26
N TRP A 19 30.85 -9.37 -1.93
CA TRP A 19 29.89 -8.78 -1.01
C TRP A 19 30.13 -7.27 -0.86
N LYS A 20 29.05 -6.48 -0.95
CA LYS A 20 29.05 -5.03 -0.76
C LYS A 20 27.91 -4.65 0.16
N LEU A 21 28.14 -3.71 1.07
CA LEU A 21 27.10 -3.20 1.94
C LEU A 21 26.25 -2.19 1.16
N ASN A 22 24.95 -2.44 1.09
CA ASN A 22 23.99 -1.63 0.35
C ASN A 22 22.84 -1.21 1.27
N TRP A 23 22.32 0.00 1.05
CA TRP A 23 21.06 0.41 1.66
C TRP A 23 19.90 -0.22 0.87
N CYS A 24 18.98 -0.88 1.56
CA CYS A 24 17.87 -1.59 0.97
C CYS A 24 16.55 -0.98 1.44
N ASP A 25 15.67 -0.66 0.50
CA ASP A 25 14.30 -0.21 0.77
C ASP A 25 13.31 -1.19 0.14
N LEU A 26 12.42 -1.75 0.98
CA LEU A 26 11.28 -2.55 0.58
C LEU A 26 10.02 -1.70 0.63
N TRP A 27 9.34 -1.61 -0.50
CA TRP A 27 8.12 -0.84 -0.67
C TRP A 27 6.87 -1.73 -0.69
N ILE A 28 5.74 -1.14 -0.35
CA ILE A 28 4.43 -1.81 -0.27
C ILE A 28 3.91 -2.35 -1.60
N ASP A 29 4.41 -1.83 -2.71
CA ASP A 29 4.12 -2.33 -4.06
C ASP A 29 4.87 -3.65 -4.37
N GLY A 30 5.74 -4.11 -3.45
CA GLY A 30 6.60 -5.27 -3.65
C GLY A 30 7.89 -4.93 -4.41
N SER A 31 8.28 -3.66 -4.49
CA SER A 31 9.57 -3.26 -5.03
C SER A 31 10.65 -3.28 -3.97
N LEU A 32 11.69 -4.08 -4.19
CA LEU A 32 12.90 -4.10 -3.37
C LEU A 32 14.01 -3.34 -4.10
N LEU A 33 14.41 -2.19 -3.57
CA LEU A 33 15.43 -1.32 -4.16
C LEU A 33 16.73 -1.39 -3.38
N PHE A 34 17.84 -1.30 -4.10
CA PHE A 34 19.19 -1.26 -3.54
C PHE A 34 19.90 0.02 -3.96
N TYR A 35 20.52 0.66 -2.99
CA TYR A 35 21.30 1.87 -3.14
C TYR A 35 22.71 1.68 -2.56
N LYS A 36 23.66 2.48 -3.04
CA LYS A 36 25.02 2.50 -2.45
C LYS A 36 25.03 3.08 -1.04
N THR A 37 24.19 4.08 -0.81
CA THR A 37 24.12 4.83 0.45
C THR A 37 22.67 5.06 0.87
N ASP A 38 22.48 5.36 2.15
CA ASP A 38 21.20 5.74 2.77
C ASP A 38 20.65 7.07 2.23
N SER A 39 21.48 7.86 1.52
CA SER A 39 21.04 9.07 0.81
C SER A 39 20.03 8.81 -0.32
N ARG A 40 19.85 7.54 -0.73
CA ARG A 40 18.95 7.08 -1.81
C ARG A 40 19.20 7.72 -3.19
N LYS A 41 20.33 8.44 -3.36
CA LYS A 41 20.70 9.09 -4.63
C LYS A 41 21.31 8.09 -5.62
N ASP A 42 22.14 7.19 -5.11
CA ASP A 42 22.89 6.24 -5.91
C ASP A 42 22.14 4.91 -6.06
N TYR A 43 21.23 4.87 -7.03
CA TYR A 43 20.47 3.66 -7.36
C TYR A 43 21.37 2.58 -8.01
N GLU A 44 21.30 1.35 -7.50
CA GLU A 44 21.99 0.20 -8.10
C GLU A 44 21.06 -0.75 -8.84
N THR A 45 19.98 -1.19 -8.20
CA THR A 45 19.13 -2.28 -8.70
C THR A 45 17.76 -2.26 -8.04
N ARG A 46 16.75 -2.76 -8.77
CA ARG A 46 15.39 -3.00 -8.28
C ARG A 46 14.97 -4.41 -8.62
N VAL A 47 14.41 -5.11 -7.64
CA VAL A 47 13.77 -6.41 -7.81
C VAL A 47 12.28 -6.23 -7.57
N ARG A 48 11.46 -6.61 -8.55
CA ARG A 48 10.00 -6.61 -8.41
C ARG A 48 9.57 -7.95 -7.83
N LEU A 49 9.38 -8.02 -6.52
CA LEU A 49 9.14 -9.27 -5.80
C LEU A 49 7.87 -9.98 -6.28
N LYS A 50 6.79 -9.23 -6.52
CA LYS A 50 5.50 -9.80 -6.96
C LYS A 50 5.60 -10.58 -8.28
N SER A 51 6.38 -10.09 -9.23
CA SER A 51 6.51 -10.71 -10.56
C SER A 51 7.71 -11.64 -10.67
N ALA A 52 8.81 -11.33 -9.99
CA ALA A 52 10.09 -12.01 -10.18
C ALA A 52 10.38 -13.05 -9.08
N CYS A 53 9.99 -12.82 -7.82
CA CYS A 53 10.43 -13.68 -6.72
C CYS A 53 9.59 -14.96 -6.60
N VAL A 54 10.23 -16.11 -6.82
CA VAL A 54 9.60 -17.43 -6.68
C VAL A 54 9.69 -17.92 -5.23
N ASN A 55 10.88 -17.82 -4.62
CA ASN A 55 11.11 -18.34 -3.27
C ASN A 55 12.13 -17.47 -2.50
N VAL A 56 12.09 -17.55 -1.17
CA VAL A 56 13.02 -16.86 -0.27
C VAL A 56 13.52 -17.85 0.77
N LYS A 57 14.84 -17.99 0.90
CA LYS A 57 15.49 -18.84 1.90
C LYS A 57 16.34 -18.00 2.84
N SER A 58 16.46 -18.42 4.10
CA SER A 58 17.28 -17.74 5.10
C SER A 58 18.16 -18.72 5.89
N GLY A 59 19.28 -18.22 6.39
CA GLY A 59 20.19 -18.97 7.26
C GLY A 59 20.70 -20.27 6.63
N LEU A 60 20.59 -21.36 7.39
CA LEU A 60 21.07 -22.69 6.99
C LEU A 60 20.31 -23.31 5.80
N GLU A 61 19.16 -22.75 5.42
CA GLU A 61 18.45 -23.14 4.19
C GLU A 61 19.24 -22.78 2.92
N CYS A 62 20.18 -21.83 3.03
CA CYS A 62 21.01 -21.32 1.95
C CYS A 62 22.20 -22.25 1.68
N ALA A 63 21.95 -23.40 1.03
CA ALA A 63 23.00 -24.35 0.66
C ALA A 63 23.94 -23.78 -0.43
N GLY A 64 25.26 -23.98 -0.26
CA GLY A 64 26.26 -23.68 -1.29
C GLY A 64 26.69 -22.21 -1.41
N VAL A 65 26.28 -21.33 -0.50
CA VAL A 65 26.67 -19.92 -0.48
C VAL A 65 27.62 -19.65 0.69
N SER A 66 28.77 -19.04 0.42
CA SER A 66 29.68 -18.55 1.45
C SER A 66 29.27 -17.14 1.89
N PRO A 67 29.04 -16.90 3.18
CA PRO A 67 28.74 -15.56 3.69
C PRO A 67 29.95 -14.64 3.57
N PRO A 68 29.78 -13.33 3.80
CA PRO A 68 30.91 -12.42 4.02
C PRO A 68 31.87 -12.96 5.09
N GLU A 69 33.16 -12.66 4.96
CA GLU A 69 34.25 -13.23 5.80
C GLU A 69 34.04 -13.08 7.31
N SER A 70 33.26 -12.07 7.75
CA SER A 70 32.95 -11.79 9.14
C SER A 70 31.55 -12.20 9.60
N GLN A 71 30.74 -12.83 8.74
CA GLN A 71 29.32 -13.09 9.00
C GLN A 71 29.02 -14.60 9.04
N PRO A 72 28.20 -15.06 10.00
CA PRO A 72 27.77 -16.46 10.04
C PRO A 72 26.80 -16.76 8.89
N ARG A 73 26.62 -18.06 8.62
CA ARG A 73 25.68 -18.52 7.59
C ARG A 73 24.23 -18.28 7.97
N GLU A 74 23.91 -18.22 9.26
CA GLU A 74 22.55 -17.91 9.75
C GLU A 74 22.04 -16.55 9.25
N ASN A 75 22.94 -15.60 8.99
CA ASN A 75 22.60 -14.26 8.55
C ASN A 75 22.30 -14.16 7.05
N LEU A 76 22.45 -15.25 6.30
CA LEU A 76 22.20 -15.27 4.85
C LEU A 76 20.72 -15.20 4.52
N LEU A 77 20.41 -14.54 3.42
CA LEU A 77 19.09 -14.45 2.83
C LEU A 77 19.23 -14.55 1.31
N VAL A 78 18.50 -15.47 0.68
CA VAL A 78 18.58 -15.71 -0.77
C VAL A 78 17.20 -15.59 -1.39
N LEU A 79 17.07 -14.67 -2.35
CA LEU A 79 15.88 -14.52 -3.18
C LEU A 79 16.09 -15.31 -4.47
N TYR A 80 15.20 -16.28 -4.73
CA TYR A 80 15.15 -17.02 -5.99
C TYR A 80 14.19 -16.33 -6.93
N LEU A 81 14.69 -15.96 -8.11
CA LEU A 81 13.92 -15.28 -9.14
C LEU A 81 13.41 -16.27 -10.19
N ASN A 82 12.37 -15.88 -10.93
CA ASN A 82 11.68 -16.71 -11.91
C ASN A 82 12.49 -16.96 -13.19
N ASP A 83 13.50 -16.13 -13.45
CA ASP A 83 14.49 -16.29 -14.51
C ASP A 83 15.60 -17.30 -14.14
N GLY A 84 15.52 -17.91 -12.96
CA GLY A 84 16.54 -18.82 -12.42
C GLY A 84 17.72 -18.11 -11.76
N SER A 85 17.76 -16.77 -11.77
CA SER A 85 18.78 -16.00 -11.07
C SER A 85 18.51 -15.94 -9.57
N CYS A 86 19.55 -15.66 -8.79
CA CYS A 86 19.47 -15.56 -7.33
C CYS A 86 20.06 -14.24 -6.87
N VAL A 87 19.39 -13.58 -5.92
CA VAL A 87 19.93 -12.42 -5.20
C VAL A 87 20.41 -12.89 -3.84
N PHE A 88 21.72 -12.87 -3.65
CA PHE A 88 22.35 -13.24 -2.39
C PHE A 88 22.49 -12.01 -1.50
N LEU A 89 21.92 -12.10 -0.31
CA LEU A 89 21.90 -11.08 0.72
C LEU A 89 22.45 -11.65 2.04
N CYS A 90 22.98 -10.79 2.90
CA CYS A 90 23.38 -11.15 4.26
C CYS A 90 23.05 -9.98 5.21
N ALA A 91 22.34 -10.28 6.29
CA ALA A 91 22.02 -9.34 7.35
C ALA A 91 23.15 -9.27 8.40
N ASN A 92 22.97 -8.44 9.43
CA ASN A 92 23.93 -8.37 10.54
C ASN A 92 23.62 -9.38 11.66
N SER A 93 22.38 -9.90 11.71
CA SER A 93 21.95 -10.94 12.64
C SER A 93 20.97 -11.91 11.99
N GLU A 94 20.80 -13.08 12.60
CA GLU A 94 19.83 -14.10 12.17
C GLU A 94 18.40 -13.55 12.24
N ASP A 95 18.06 -12.88 13.34
CA ASP A 95 16.76 -12.25 13.54
C ASP A 95 16.46 -11.23 12.44
N GLU A 96 17.46 -10.45 12.03
CA GLU A 96 17.31 -9.48 10.95
C GLU A 96 17.09 -10.19 9.61
N ALA A 97 17.83 -11.27 9.33
CA ALA A 97 17.64 -12.08 8.12
C ALA A 97 16.22 -12.69 8.07
N LEU A 98 15.73 -13.21 9.20
CA LEU A 98 14.36 -13.72 9.33
C LEU A 98 13.32 -12.61 9.15
N ALA A 99 13.51 -11.44 9.76
CA ALA A 99 12.63 -10.30 9.60
C ALA A 99 12.56 -9.86 8.12
N TRP A 100 13.68 -9.85 7.41
CA TRP A 100 13.69 -9.59 5.97
C TRP A 100 12.99 -10.69 5.16
N LYS A 101 13.18 -11.98 5.48
CA LYS A 101 12.45 -13.08 4.82
C LYS A 101 10.94 -12.91 4.98
N LEU A 102 10.47 -12.70 6.21
CA LEU A 102 9.04 -12.55 6.50
C LEU A 102 8.45 -11.33 5.78
N THR A 103 9.10 -10.17 5.87
CA THR A 103 8.61 -8.94 5.20
C THR A 103 8.64 -9.03 3.68
N VAL A 104 9.62 -9.70 3.08
CA VAL A 104 9.66 -9.95 1.63
C VAL A 104 8.55 -10.91 1.21
N MET A 105 8.35 -12.00 1.96
CA MET A 105 7.25 -12.94 1.70
C MET A 105 5.89 -12.28 1.85
N GLU A 106 5.73 -11.44 2.87
CA GLU A 106 4.53 -10.62 3.07
C GLU A 106 4.34 -9.65 1.91
N ALA A 107 5.36 -8.88 1.51
CA ALA A 107 5.24 -7.94 0.39
C ALA A 107 4.94 -8.63 -0.95
N LYS A 108 5.41 -9.88 -1.12
CA LYS A 108 5.09 -10.71 -2.29
C LYS A 108 3.62 -11.17 -2.26
N GLN A 109 3.14 -11.68 -1.13
CA GLN A 109 1.76 -12.16 -0.98
C GLN A 109 0.76 -11.02 -0.83
N SER A 110 1.23 -9.86 -0.39
CA SER A 110 0.36 -8.76 -0.03
C SER A 110 -0.40 -8.33 -1.27
N PRO A 111 -1.74 -8.43 -1.23
CA PRO A 111 -2.55 -8.07 -2.36
C PRO A 111 -2.45 -6.57 -2.63
N PHE A 112 -1.92 -5.73 -1.71
CA PHE A 112 -1.92 -4.26 -1.73
C PHE A 112 -2.29 -3.70 -3.11
N TYR A 113 -3.60 -3.63 -3.28
CA TYR A 113 -4.27 -2.93 -4.34
C TYR A 113 -4.21 -1.48 -3.90
N SER A 114 -3.62 -0.62 -4.72
CA SER A 114 -3.93 0.80 -4.59
C SER A 114 -5.44 0.89 -4.74
N TYR A 115 -6.15 1.19 -3.66
CA TYR A 115 -7.57 1.52 -3.75
C TYR A 115 -7.66 2.70 -4.70
N ASP A 116 -8.12 2.42 -5.92
CA ASP A 116 -8.46 3.43 -6.89
C ASP A 116 -9.92 3.80 -6.66
N PRO A 117 -10.22 4.97 -6.09
CA PRO A 117 -11.59 5.39 -5.83
C PRO A 117 -12.43 5.53 -7.11
N TYR A 118 -11.81 5.54 -8.29
CA TYR A 118 -12.49 5.67 -9.58
C TYR A 118 -12.62 4.35 -10.34
N ASN A 119 -12.19 3.24 -9.77
CA ASN A 119 -12.33 1.94 -10.42
C ASN A 119 -13.70 1.32 -10.10
N ASP A 120 -14.60 1.30 -11.09
CA ASP A 120 -15.97 0.80 -10.94
C ASP A 120 -16.09 -0.75 -10.87
N THR A 121 -14.98 -1.47 -10.91
CA THR A 121 -14.97 -2.96 -10.90
C THR A 121 -15.14 -3.58 -9.52
N TYR A 122 -15.17 -2.77 -8.44
CA TYR A 122 -15.41 -3.30 -7.09
C TYR A 122 -16.89 -3.65 -6.88
N GLN A 123 -17.15 -4.86 -6.42
CA GLN A 123 -18.45 -5.27 -5.91
C GLN A 123 -18.55 -4.93 -4.42
N CYS A 124 -19.50 -4.07 -4.04
CA CYS A 124 -19.77 -3.76 -2.63
C CYS A 124 -20.66 -4.87 -2.01
N VAL A 125 -20.12 -5.56 -1.02
CA VAL A 125 -20.83 -6.56 -0.20
C VAL A 125 -21.07 -5.95 1.18
N PRO A 126 -22.31 -5.55 1.51
CA PRO A 126 -22.63 -5.02 2.84
C PRO A 126 -22.52 -6.14 3.89
N VAL A 127 -21.70 -5.94 4.92
CA VAL A 127 -21.53 -6.91 6.02
C VAL A 127 -22.43 -6.57 7.20
N ASN A 128 -22.60 -5.28 7.50
CA ASN A 128 -23.58 -4.78 8.45
C ASN A 128 -23.97 -3.33 8.09
N GLY A 129 -24.83 -2.68 8.88
CA GLY A 129 -25.28 -1.30 8.63
C GLY A 129 -24.17 -0.22 8.62
N HIS A 130 -22.94 -0.56 9.01
CA HIS A 130 -21.80 0.34 9.15
C HIS A 130 -20.54 -0.13 8.39
N ASN A 131 -20.52 -1.38 7.93
CA ASN A 131 -19.35 -2.02 7.36
C ASN A 131 -19.72 -2.58 5.99
N ALA A 132 -18.98 -2.15 4.98
CA ALA A 132 -19.06 -2.69 3.64
C ALA A 132 -17.70 -3.26 3.24
N VAL A 133 -17.71 -4.43 2.62
CA VAL A 133 -16.52 -5.04 2.04
C VAL A 133 -16.58 -4.86 0.54
N TYR A 134 -15.55 -4.24 -0.03
CA TYR A 134 -15.42 -4.11 -1.48
C TYR A 134 -14.58 -5.27 -2.01
N VAL A 135 -15.16 -6.05 -2.91
CA VAL A 135 -14.58 -7.25 -3.50
C VAL A 135 -14.32 -7.01 -4.97
N THR A 136 -13.08 -7.08 -5.43
CA THR A 136 -12.80 -7.09 -6.88
C THR A 136 -12.94 -8.54 -7.37
N PRO A 137 -13.79 -8.81 -8.38
CA PRO A 137 -13.83 -10.13 -9.00
C PRO A 137 -12.49 -10.37 -9.70
N GLY A 138 -11.72 -11.35 -9.21
CA GLY A 138 -10.41 -11.68 -9.74
C GLY A 138 -10.51 -12.21 -11.17
N ASN A 139 -9.96 -11.47 -12.13
CA ASN A 139 -9.87 -11.94 -13.51
C ASN A 139 -8.73 -12.96 -13.63
N GLY A 140 -9.04 -14.22 -13.37
CA GLY A 140 -8.34 -15.40 -13.90
C GLY A 140 -6.97 -15.79 -13.35
N ASN A 141 -6.25 -14.98 -12.56
CA ASN A 141 -4.93 -15.42 -12.06
C ASN A 141 -4.46 -14.83 -10.71
N GLY A 142 -5.35 -14.14 -9.99
CA GLY A 142 -5.12 -13.59 -8.66
C GLY A 142 -6.44 -13.67 -7.89
N GLY A 143 -6.44 -14.34 -6.74
CA GLY A 143 -7.64 -14.76 -6.01
C GLY A 143 -8.60 -13.63 -5.63
N THR A 144 -9.74 -13.98 -5.04
CA THR A 144 -10.74 -13.01 -4.59
C THR A 144 -10.17 -12.09 -3.51
N HIS A 145 -10.20 -10.78 -3.73
CA HIS A 145 -9.61 -9.79 -2.82
C HIS A 145 -10.70 -9.04 -2.08
N HIS A 146 -10.55 -8.86 -0.76
CA HIS A 146 -11.53 -8.17 0.09
C HIS A 146 -10.90 -6.94 0.74
N VAL A 147 -11.54 -5.78 0.61
CA VAL A 147 -11.16 -4.55 1.29
C VAL A 147 -12.25 -4.21 2.30
N TRP A 148 -11.90 -4.16 3.59
CA TRP A 148 -12.80 -3.77 4.66
C TRP A 148 -12.81 -2.25 4.80
N VAL A 149 -13.95 -1.62 4.52
CA VAL A 149 -14.13 -0.20 4.76
C VAL A 149 -15.09 -0.04 5.93
N HIS A 150 -14.55 0.44 7.05
CA HIS A 150 -15.39 0.90 8.16
C HIS A 150 -15.98 2.26 7.76
N ARG A 151 -17.29 2.29 7.52
CA ARG A 151 -17.99 3.53 7.25
C ARG A 151 -18.52 4.01 8.59
N GLU A 152 -17.78 4.92 9.22
CA GLU A 152 -18.34 5.66 10.35
C GLU A 152 -19.64 6.31 9.88
N ARG A 153 -20.73 6.14 10.65
CA ARG A 153 -21.96 6.89 10.41
C ARG A 153 -21.61 8.35 10.56
N CYS A 154 -21.53 9.07 9.45
CA CYS A 154 -21.69 10.51 9.49
C CYS A 154 -23.19 10.79 9.66
N ASP A 155 -23.73 10.39 10.81
CA ASP A 155 -25.10 10.67 11.24
C ASP A 155 -25.01 11.04 12.72
N ASP A 156 -24.45 12.23 13.02
CA ASP A 156 -24.89 13.02 14.19
C ASP A 156 -24.39 14.48 14.22
N TRP A 157 -24.28 15.18 13.08
CA TRP A 157 -24.12 16.65 13.08
C TRP A 157 -24.66 17.34 11.81
N THR A 158 -25.61 16.74 11.10
CA THR A 158 -26.16 17.35 9.88
C THR A 158 -27.68 17.24 9.77
N GLY A 159 -28.35 16.69 10.78
CA GLY A 159 -29.81 16.64 10.87
C GLY A 159 -30.45 17.91 11.43
N GLU A 160 -29.82 18.59 12.38
CA GLU A 160 -30.43 19.76 13.04
C GLU A 160 -30.29 21.08 12.25
N GLN A 161 -29.24 21.24 11.43
CA GLN A 161 -29.04 22.50 10.69
C GLN A 161 -29.89 22.60 9.41
N ILE A 162 -30.30 21.48 8.82
CA ILE A 162 -31.18 21.49 7.64
C ILE A 162 -32.62 21.83 8.07
N ALA A 163 -33.03 21.43 9.28
CA ALA A 163 -34.35 21.78 9.83
C ALA A 163 -34.45 23.26 10.24
N LEU A 164 -33.39 23.86 10.80
CA LEU A 164 -33.35 25.29 11.15
C LEU A 164 -33.32 26.20 9.91
N GLY A 165 -32.65 25.78 8.82
CA GLY A 165 -32.64 26.53 7.56
C GLY A 165 -33.98 26.53 6.82
N LEU A 166 -34.79 25.47 6.97
CA LEU A 166 -36.09 25.33 6.31
C LEU A 166 -37.23 26.07 7.05
N LEU A 167 -37.07 26.33 8.35
CA LEU A 167 -38.05 27.07 9.17
C LEU A 167 -37.85 28.60 9.10
N ALA A 168 -36.66 29.08 8.73
CA ALA A 168 -36.40 30.51 8.51
C ALA A 168 -36.86 31.01 7.12
N GLY A 169 -37.22 30.12 6.19
CA GLY A 169 -37.61 30.45 4.81
C GLY A 169 -39.09 30.79 4.58
N ILE A 170 -39.95 30.69 5.61
CA ILE A 170 -41.41 30.90 5.46
C ILE A 170 -41.87 32.30 5.92
N ALA A 171 -40.99 33.15 6.47
CA ALA A 171 -41.36 34.47 6.99
C ALA A 171 -41.14 35.67 6.04
N ALA A 172 -40.67 35.47 4.80
CA ALA A 172 -40.39 36.57 3.86
C ALA A 172 -41.08 36.42 2.49
N GLY A 173 -42.24 35.76 2.46
CA GLY A 173 -42.96 35.43 1.21
C GLY A 173 -44.31 36.12 1.00
N THR A 174 -44.65 37.18 1.74
CA THR A 174 -46.01 37.80 1.69
C THR A 174 -46.07 39.29 1.31
N VAL A 175 -44.97 39.95 0.89
CA VAL A 175 -44.98 41.41 0.63
C VAL A 175 -44.82 41.81 -0.85
N LEU A 176 -44.76 40.88 -1.80
CA LEU A 176 -44.71 41.21 -3.24
C LEU A 176 -45.96 40.76 -4.02
N ARG A 177 -47.13 40.73 -3.36
CA ARG A 177 -48.43 40.58 -4.03
C ARG A 177 -49.37 41.78 -3.84
N SER A 178 -48.81 42.95 -3.51
CA SER A 178 -49.58 44.13 -3.08
C SER A 178 -49.28 45.44 -3.83
N PHE A 179 -48.71 45.39 -5.03
CA PHE A 179 -48.52 46.58 -5.90
C PHE A 179 -49.13 46.44 -7.30
N LEU A 180 -50.08 45.53 -7.46
CA LEU A 180 -50.97 45.51 -8.61
C LEU A 180 -52.37 45.78 -8.07
N TRP A 181 -52.79 47.04 -8.22
CA TRP A 181 -54.11 47.62 -7.93
C TRP A 181 -54.21 48.41 -6.61
N MET A 182 -53.89 49.70 -6.69
CA MET A 182 -54.88 50.70 -6.29
C MET A 182 -54.81 51.91 -7.23
N PRO A 183 -55.96 52.35 -7.79
CA PRO A 183 -56.08 53.55 -8.63
C PRO A 183 -56.20 54.81 -7.75
N LEU A 184 -56.08 55.99 -8.39
CA LEU A 184 -56.56 57.35 -8.04
C LEU A 184 -55.44 58.36 -8.39
N LEU A 185 -55.41 58.90 -9.62
CA LEU A 185 -56.05 60.16 -10.04
C LEU A 185 -55.81 61.33 -9.08
N TYR A 186 -55.15 62.38 -9.58
CA TYR A 186 -55.40 63.84 -9.47
C TYR A 186 -54.10 64.53 -9.96
N CYS A 187 -54.07 65.30 -11.07
CA CYS A 187 -54.62 66.64 -11.25
C CYS A 187 -54.33 67.57 -10.07
#